data_AF-A0A0M4EWS1-F1
#
_entry.id   AF-A0A0M4EWS1-F1
#
_cell.length_a   1.000
_cell.length_b   1.000
_cell.length_c   1.000
_cell.angle_alpha   90.00
_cell.angle_beta   90.00
_cell.angle_gamma   90.00
#
_symmetry.space_group_name_H-M   'P 1'
#
loop_
_entity.id
_entity.type
_entity.pdbx_description
1 polymer ?
#
loop_
_entity_poly.entity_id
_entity_poly.type
_entity_poly.pdbx_seq_one_letter_code
_entity_poly.pdbx_strand_id
1 'polypeptide(L)'
;MSAAKLRFDGRVAVVTGAGAGLGREYALLLASRGAKVVVNDLGGSHVGEGASTRAADVVVEEIRKMGGEAVADYNSVIDGAKVIATAIQAFGRVDILINNAGILRDRSIIKTSEQDWNLVHDVHLKGSFKCTQAAFEHMKKQNFGRIIMTSSNSGIYGNFGQANYSAAKMGLVGLANTVAIEGAKNNIYCNVIIPTAASRMTEGILPDMLFNELKPSLIAPVVVYLCHESCEDNGSYIESAAGWATKVHTVRGKGAVLRPALEEPVTLEYVQNVWSKVTDMSEATHLNAIAEASGSLLEVLENLKSNDKDAVEDSFSFGNRELILYALGIGATTTNSKDMRFLYENDADFSALPTFFVLPGLMMTMSSSLVANALPQGGVDLSNILHGEQYLEIMDDLPTSGKLLTRGKVFDVMDKGSGAVVVTSCDSYDENGRLLVKNQSSIFAVGAGRFGGKKNPIAGVVPLAVAPSRTPDSSVQYRTSEDQAALYRLSGDLNPLHIDPSFALMAGFKTPILHGLCSLGYSMRAVLSQYADNNTALFKAIKVRFSGPVLPGQTLKIDMWREGKRVHFRTLIVETGKEVISGAYVDLKEVKAKL
;
A
#
# COMPACT_ATOMS: atom_id res chain seq x y z
N MET A 1 -16.72 23.14 -24.93
CA MET A 1 -15.73 22.96 -26.03
C MET A 1 -15.89 21.54 -26.55
N SER A 2 -16.19 21.32 -27.83
CA SER A 2 -16.23 19.94 -28.34
C SER A 2 -14.80 19.43 -28.42
N ALA A 3 -14.43 18.44 -27.60
CA ALA A 3 -13.14 17.79 -27.70
C ALA A 3 -12.92 17.32 -29.15
N ALA A 4 -11.73 17.56 -29.70
CA ALA A 4 -11.37 17.08 -31.03
C ALA A 4 -11.58 15.55 -31.08
N LYS A 5 -12.24 15.06 -32.14
CA LYS A 5 -12.51 13.62 -32.29
C LYS A 5 -11.19 12.88 -32.50
N LEU A 6 -10.93 11.81 -31.74
CA LEU A 6 -9.81 10.89 -31.98
C LEU A 6 -9.98 10.19 -33.34
N ARG A 7 -8.90 10.14 -34.13
CA ARG A 7 -8.87 9.65 -35.51
C ARG A 7 -7.61 8.81 -35.76
N PHE A 8 -7.62 8.05 -36.84
CA PHE A 8 -6.57 7.11 -37.24
C PHE A 8 -6.12 7.33 -38.69
N ASP A 9 -6.27 8.56 -39.19
CA ASP A 9 -5.90 8.90 -40.55
C ASP A 9 -4.42 8.57 -40.79
N GLY A 10 -4.12 7.87 -41.89
CA GLY A 10 -2.76 7.44 -42.25
C GLY A 10 -2.23 6.23 -41.48
N ARG A 11 -3.02 5.64 -40.58
CA ARG A 11 -2.67 4.39 -39.86
C ARG A 11 -3.21 3.16 -40.58
N VAL A 12 -2.41 2.09 -40.58
CA VAL A 12 -2.83 0.77 -41.08
C VAL A 12 -3.04 -0.20 -39.92
N ALA A 13 -4.25 -0.76 -39.84
CA ALA A 13 -4.62 -1.71 -38.80
C ALA A 13 -4.86 -3.11 -39.36
N VAL A 14 -4.30 -4.13 -38.71
CA VAL A 14 -4.58 -5.54 -38.96
C VAL A 14 -5.41 -6.07 -37.79
N VAL A 15 -6.59 -6.63 -38.08
CA VAL A 15 -7.45 -7.26 -37.07
C VAL A 15 -7.66 -8.72 -37.44
N THR A 16 -7.21 -9.64 -36.58
CA THR A 16 -7.37 -11.09 -36.81
C THR A 16 -8.71 -11.59 -36.27
N GLY A 17 -9.35 -12.52 -36.98
CA GLY A 17 -10.71 -12.98 -36.67
C GLY A 17 -11.75 -11.85 -36.78
N ALA A 18 -11.63 -11.02 -37.82
CA ALA A 18 -12.44 -9.82 -38.01
C ALA A 18 -13.73 -10.05 -38.81
N GLY A 19 -14.04 -11.29 -39.21
CA GLY A 19 -15.25 -11.61 -39.97
C GLY A 19 -16.53 -11.57 -39.14
N ALA A 20 -16.44 -11.60 -37.81
CA ALA A 20 -17.59 -11.55 -36.91
C ALA A 20 -17.24 -10.98 -35.51
N GLY A 21 -18.27 -10.79 -34.68
CA GLY A 21 -18.12 -10.51 -33.25
C GLY A 21 -17.26 -9.28 -32.93
N LEU A 22 -16.35 -9.43 -31.95
CA LEU A 22 -15.44 -8.38 -31.48
C LEU A 22 -14.55 -7.84 -32.60
N GLY A 23 -13.89 -8.73 -33.35
CA GLY A 23 -12.99 -8.34 -34.44
C GLY A 23 -13.68 -7.50 -35.52
N ARG A 24 -14.93 -7.85 -35.87
CA ARG A 24 -15.74 -7.05 -36.81
C ARG A 24 -15.98 -5.63 -36.30
N GLU A 25 -16.38 -5.48 -35.04
CA GLU A 25 -16.64 -4.15 -34.46
C GLU A 25 -15.35 -3.31 -34.33
N TYR A 26 -14.20 -3.95 -34.04
CA TYR A 26 -12.91 -3.26 -34.05
C TYR A 26 -12.57 -2.73 -35.44
N ALA A 27 -12.72 -3.57 -36.47
CA ALA A 27 -12.43 -3.21 -37.86
C ALA A 27 -13.33 -2.06 -38.34
N LEU A 28 -14.64 -2.14 -38.08
CA LEU A 28 -15.60 -1.10 -38.44
C LEU A 28 -15.29 0.23 -37.73
N LEU A 29 -15.00 0.19 -36.43
CA LEU A 29 -14.73 1.40 -35.66
C LEU A 29 -13.43 2.07 -36.13
N LEU A 30 -12.34 1.31 -36.32
CA LEU A 30 -11.07 1.83 -36.86
C LEU A 30 -11.26 2.47 -38.24
N ALA A 31 -11.95 1.80 -39.16
CA ALA A 31 -12.21 2.32 -40.49
C ALA A 31 -13.08 3.58 -40.47
N SER A 32 -14.14 3.62 -39.63
CA SER A 32 -14.98 4.81 -39.47
C SER A 32 -14.22 6.03 -38.94
N ARG A 33 -13.04 5.82 -38.37
CA ARG A 33 -12.14 6.85 -37.84
C ARG A 33 -10.90 7.09 -38.70
N GLY A 34 -10.86 6.56 -39.92
CA GLY A 34 -9.86 6.89 -40.94
C GLY A 34 -8.70 5.90 -41.09
N ALA A 35 -8.69 4.80 -40.34
CA ALA A 35 -7.68 3.75 -40.53
C ALA A 35 -7.92 2.98 -41.84
N LYS A 36 -6.84 2.55 -42.49
CA LYS A 36 -6.91 1.52 -43.54
C LYS A 36 -6.83 0.15 -42.89
N VAL A 37 -7.79 -0.74 -43.14
CA VAL A 37 -7.96 -1.96 -42.35
C VAL A 37 -7.72 -3.23 -43.18
N VAL A 38 -6.88 -4.13 -42.67
CA VAL A 38 -6.82 -5.53 -43.12
C VAL A 38 -7.74 -6.35 -42.25
N VAL A 39 -8.79 -6.89 -42.87
CA VAL A 39 -9.78 -7.77 -42.23
C VAL A 39 -9.32 -9.20 -42.43
N ASN A 40 -8.62 -9.77 -41.45
CA ASN A 40 -8.20 -11.18 -41.49
C ASN A 40 -9.29 -12.08 -40.90
N ASP A 41 -9.72 -13.08 -41.67
CA ASP A 41 -10.55 -14.17 -41.16
C ASP A 41 -10.39 -15.44 -42.01
N LEU A 42 -10.15 -16.58 -41.35
CA LEU A 42 -10.07 -17.89 -42.02
C LEU A 42 -11.46 -18.37 -42.50
N GLY A 43 -12.53 -17.88 -41.87
CA GLY A 43 -13.92 -18.27 -42.13
C GLY A 43 -14.28 -19.67 -41.66
N GLY A 44 -13.53 -20.21 -40.70
CA GLY A 44 -13.83 -21.48 -40.04
C GLY A 44 -14.93 -21.32 -38.96
N SER A 45 -15.43 -22.45 -38.47
CA SER A 45 -16.38 -22.50 -37.36
C SER A 45 -15.73 -22.11 -36.03
N HIS A 46 -16.55 -21.79 -35.02
CA HIS A 46 -16.06 -21.48 -33.66
C HIS A 46 -15.33 -22.64 -32.96
N VAL A 47 -15.38 -23.85 -33.52
CA VAL A 47 -14.63 -25.04 -33.06
C VAL A 47 -13.40 -25.35 -33.90
N GLY A 48 -13.05 -24.48 -34.86
CA GLY A 48 -11.84 -24.57 -35.68
C GLY A 48 -11.94 -25.49 -36.90
N GLU A 49 -13.12 -25.64 -37.49
CA GLU A 49 -13.34 -26.49 -38.68
C GLU A 49 -13.74 -25.67 -39.91
N GLY A 50 -13.23 -26.06 -41.09
CA GLY A 50 -13.55 -25.41 -42.36
C GLY A 50 -12.79 -24.10 -42.61
N ALA A 51 -12.98 -23.55 -43.81
CA ALA A 51 -12.47 -22.24 -44.22
C ALA A 51 -13.44 -21.60 -45.23
N SER A 52 -13.59 -20.29 -45.18
CA SER A 52 -14.45 -19.53 -46.10
C SER A 52 -13.93 -18.10 -46.28
N THR A 53 -13.75 -17.66 -47.52
CA THR A 53 -13.35 -16.27 -47.80
C THR A 53 -14.45 -15.27 -47.46
N ARG A 54 -15.72 -15.71 -47.49
CA ARG A 54 -16.91 -14.87 -47.35
C ARG A 54 -16.95 -14.09 -46.04
N ALA A 55 -16.41 -14.63 -44.95
CA ALA A 55 -16.44 -13.98 -43.65
C ALA A 55 -15.69 -12.64 -43.66
N ALA A 56 -14.47 -12.61 -44.21
CA ALA A 56 -13.70 -11.38 -44.36
C ALA A 56 -14.29 -10.46 -45.43
N ASP A 57 -14.72 -11.02 -46.57
CA ASP A 57 -15.25 -10.24 -47.71
C ASP A 57 -16.46 -9.38 -47.31
N VAL A 58 -17.40 -9.94 -46.55
CA VAL A 58 -18.60 -9.23 -46.09
C VAL A 58 -18.24 -7.98 -45.28
N VAL A 59 -17.29 -8.09 -44.34
CA VAL A 59 -16.90 -6.95 -43.50
C VAL A 59 -16.12 -5.91 -44.29
N VAL A 60 -15.30 -6.31 -45.27
CA VAL A 60 -14.64 -5.39 -46.19
C VAL A 60 -15.66 -4.61 -47.03
N GLU A 61 -16.69 -5.28 -47.55
CA GLU A 61 -17.78 -4.60 -48.27
C GLU A 61 -18.54 -3.62 -47.39
N GLU A 62 -18.81 -3.98 -46.12
CA GLU A 62 -19.45 -3.07 -45.15
C GLU A 62 -18.59 -1.83 -44.89
N ILE A 63 -17.29 -2.00 -44.65
CA ILE A 63 -16.35 -0.88 -44.46
C ILE A 63 -16.35 0.04 -45.68
N ARG A 64 -16.28 -0.53 -46.89
CA ARG A 64 -16.30 0.24 -48.15
C ARG A 64 -17.61 0.99 -48.34
N LYS A 65 -18.75 0.37 -48.02
CA LYS A 65 -20.07 1.03 -48.06
C LYS A 65 -20.17 2.20 -47.08
N MET A 66 -19.45 2.15 -45.96
CA MET A 66 -19.33 3.24 -44.98
C MET A 66 -18.29 4.31 -45.39
N GLY A 67 -17.63 4.17 -46.54
CA GLY A 67 -16.64 5.12 -47.05
C GLY A 67 -15.22 4.91 -46.51
N GLY A 68 -14.94 3.77 -45.86
CA GLY A 68 -13.59 3.41 -45.40
C GLY A 68 -12.79 2.58 -46.42
N GLU A 69 -11.50 2.43 -46.16
CA GLU A 69 -10.58 1.61 -46.96
C GLU A 69 -10.26 0.29 -46.24
N ALA A 70 -10.52 -0.84 -46.89
CA ALA A 70 -10.18 -2.15 -46.36
C ALA A 70 -9.84 -3.19 -47.45
N VAL A 71 -9.04 -4.18 -47.07
CA VAL A 71 -8.72 -5.40 -47.84
C VAL A 71 -8.93 -6.64 -46.98
N ALA A 72 -9.34 -7.74 -47.60
CA ALA A 72 -9.52 -9.02 -46.92
C ALA A 72 -8.19 -9.79 -46.88
N ASP A 73 -8.01 -10.57 -45.82
CA ASP A 73 -6.95 -11.58 -45.70
C ASP A 73 -7.56 -12.91 -45.23
N TYR A 74 -7.21 -14.00 -45.91
CA TYR A 74 -7.80 -15.32 -45.68
C TYR A 74 -6.84 -16.31 -45.02
N ASN A 75 -5.66 -15.84 -44.58
CA ASN A 75 -4.62 -16.70 -44.04
C ASN A 75 -4.95 -17.10 -42.59
N SER A 76 -4.51 -18.29 -42.19
CA SER A 76 -4.47 -18.67 -40.78
C SER A 76 -3.48 -17.79 -40.03
N VAL A 77 -3.79 -17.46 -38.77
CA VAL A 77 -2.87 -16.73 -37.89
C VAL A 77 -1.57 -17.49 -37.60
N ILE A 78 -1.57 -18.81 -37.80
CA ILE A 78 -0.34 -19.63 -37.72
C ILE A 78 0.66 -19.22 -38.83
N ASP A 79 0.15 -18.78 -39.98
CA ASP A 79 0.90 -18.18 -41.08
C ASP A 79 1.03 -16.64 -40.93
N GLY A 80 1.26 -16.15 -39.71
CA GLY A 80 1.22 -14.70 -39.41
C GLY A 80 2.07 -13.80 -40.33
N ALA A 81 3.16 -14.32 -40.93
CA ALA A 81 3.93 -13.59 -41.94
C ALA A 81 3.10 -13.25 -43.19
N LYS A 82 2.21 -14.15 -43.64
CA LYS A 82 1.32 -13.90 -44.79
C LYS A 82 0.24 -12.88 -44.42
N VAL A 83 -0.31 -12.96 -43.21
CA VAL A 83 -1.29 -11.99 -42.68
C VAL A 83 -0.71 -10.58 -42.72
N ILE A 84 0.51 -10.39 -42.20
CA ILE A 84 1.17 -9.08 -42.21
C ILE A 84 1.59 -8.66 -43.62
N ALA A 85 2.02 -9.60 -44.48
CA ALA A 85 2.36 -9.31 -45.87
C ALA A 85 1.18 -8.67 -46.63
N THR A 86 -0.07 -9.06 -46.35
CA THR A 86 -1.26 -8.43 -46.94
C THR A 86 -1.34 -6.93 -46.61
N ALA A 87 -1.03 -6.54 -45.38
CA ALA A 87 -0.99 -5.13 -44.98
C ALA A 87 0.11 -4.35 -45.72
N ILE A 88 1.30 -4.95 -45.81
CA ILE A 88 2.44 -4.34 -46.50
C ILE A 88 2.17 -4.21 -48.01
N GLN A 89 1.59 -5.22 -48.65
CA GLN A 89 1.30 -5.19 -50.09
C GLN A 89 0.18 -4.20 -50.42
N ALA A 90 -0.87 -4.13 -49.61
CA ALA A 90 -2.01 -3.27 -49.88
C ALA A 90 -1.75 -1.79 -49.50
N PHE A 91 -1.04 -1.56 -48.40
CA PHE A 91 -0.95 -0.23 -47.78
C PHE A 91 0.48 0.22 -47.43
N GLY A 92 1.49 -0.62 -47.63
CA GLY A 92 2.90 -0.28 -47.46
C GLY A 92 3.42 -0.24 -46.02
N ARG A 93 2.55 -0.44 -45.01
CA ARG A 93 2.91 -0.35 -43.58
C ARG A 93 1.94 -1.16 -42.71
N VAL A 94 2.29 -1.28 -41.43
CA VAL A 94 1.43 -1.77 -40.35
C VAL A 94 1.73 -0.98 -39.08
N ASP A 95 0.69 -0.39 -38.48
CA ASP A 95 0.77 0.47 -37.29
C ASP A 95 0.07 -0.16 -36.09
N ILE A 96 -1.04 -0.87 -36.34
CA ILE A 96 -1.91 -1.45 -35.33
C ILE A 96 -2.10 -2.93 -35.64
N LEU A 97 -1.92 -3.80 -34.63
CA LEU A 97 -2.22 -5.23 -34.72
C LEU A 97 -3.12 -5.63 -33.55
N ILE A 98 -4.34 -6.06 -33.85
CA ILE A 98 -5.27 -6.59 -32.85
C ILE A 98 -5.36 -8.11 -33.05
N ASN A 99 -4.70 -8.85 -32.14
CA ASN A 99 -4.76 -10.31 -32.10
C ASN A 99 -6.05 -10.75 -31.40
N ASN A 100 -7.09 -11.02 -32.19
CA ASN A 100 -8.43 -11.37 -31.71
C ASN A 100 -8.91 -12.78 -32.16
N ALA A 101 -8.32 -13.36 -33.21
CA ALA A 101 -8.70 -14.69 -33.69
C ALA A 101 -8.71 -15.76 -32.57
N GLY A 102 -9.70 -16.64 -32.61
CA GLY A 102 -9.90 -17.61 -31.54
C GLY A 102 -10.95 -18.67 -31.85
N ILE A 103 -10.86 -19.79 -31.13
CA ILE A 103 -11.77 -20.95 -31.22
C ILE A 103 -12.00 -21.53 -29.81
N LEU A 104 -13.00 -22.40 -29.67
CA LEU A 104 -13.28 -23.13 -28.43
C LEU A 104 -13.25 -24.63 -28.65
N ARG A 105 -12.66 -25.36 -27.70
CA ARG A 105 -12.62 -26.83 -27.61
C ARG A 105 -12.79 -27.25 -26.15
N ASP A 106 -13.93 -26.89 -25.58
CA ASP A 106 -14.19 -27.06 -24.14
C ASP A 106 -14.35 -28.54 -23.78
N ARG A 107 -13.48 -29.03 -22.90
CA ARG A 107 -13.44 -30.41 -22.40
C ARG A 107 -12.96 -30.40 -20.95
N SER A 108 -13.47 -31.30 -20.12
CA SER A 108 -12.83 -31.55 -18.81
C SER A 108 -11.39 -32.03 -19.02
N ILE A 109 -10.52 -31.84 -18.02
CA ILE A 109 -9.08 -32.12 -18.17
C ILE A 109 -8.79 -33.54 -18.70
N ILE A 110 -9.51 -34.55 -18.21
CA ILE A 110 -9.35 -35.96 -18.62
C ILE A 110 -9.85 -36.21 -20.06
N LYS A 111 -10.80 -35.39 -20.55
CA LYS A 111 -11.43 -35.54 -21.88
C LYS A 111 -10.80 -34.62 -22.93
N THR A 112 -9.78 -33.84 -22.58
CA THR A 112 -9.09 -32.96 -23.53
C THR A 112 -8.14 -33.81 -24.37
N SER A 113 -8.42 -33.95 -25.66
CA SER A 113 -7.50 -34.64 -26.57
C SER A 113 -6.27 -33.77 -26.90
N GLU A 114 -5.19 -34.37 -27.41
CA GLU A 114 -4.04 -33.60 -27.90
C GLU A 114 -4.44 -32.61 -29.01
N GLN A 115 -5.38 -32.98 -29.88
CA GLN A 115 -5.87 -32.10 -30.93
C GLN A 115 -6.63 -30.90 -30.33
N ASP A 116 -7.50 -31.12 -29.34
CA ASP A 116 -8.22 -30.04 -28.65
C ASP A 116 -7.24 -29.08 -27.93
N TRP A 117 -6.14 -29.62 -27.38
CA TRP A 117 -5.10 -28.81 -26.75
C TRP A 117 -4.30 -27.99 -27.78
N ASN A 118 -3.76 -28.69 -28.79
CA ASN A 118 -2.87 -28.12 -29.79
C ASN A 118 -3.57 -27.05 -30.62
N LEU A 119 -4.80 -27.30 -31.07
CA LEU A 119 -5.52 -26.36 -31.93
C LEU A 119 -5.83 -25.05 -31.20
N VAL A 120 -6.22 -25.12 -29.91
CA VAL A 120 -6.43 -23.93 -29.08
C VAL A 120 -5.13 -23.16 -28.88
N HIS A 121 -4.02 -23.82 -28.56
CA HIS A 121 -2.72 -23.14 -28.39
C HIS A 121 -2.19 -22.56 -29.69
N ASP A 122 -2.34 -23.29 -30.80
CA ASP A 122 -1.87 -22.89 -32.12
C ASP A 122 -2.59 -21.63 -32.60
N VAL A 123 -3.92 -21.57 -32.47
CA VAL A 123 -4.70 -20.40 -32.91
C VAL A 123 -4.50 -19.22 -31.98
N HIS A 124 -4.64 -19.41 -30.66
CA HIS A 124 -4.62 -18.30 -29.72
C HIS A 124 -3.21 -17.79 -29.45
N LEU A 125 -2.35 -18.63 -28.87
CA LEU A 125 -1.05 -18.18 -28.36
C LEU A 125 -0.01 -18.09 -29.48
N LYS A 126 0.20 -19.19 -30.21
CA LYS A 126 1.19 -19.25 -31.29
C LYS A 126 0.82 -18.35 -32.46
N GLY A 127 -0.46 -18.30 -32.83
CA GLY A 127 -0.96 -17.39 -33.87
C GLY A 127 -0.69 -15.93 -33.55
N SER A 128 -1.05 -15.48 -32.33
CA SER A 128 -0.76 -14.12 -31.88
C SER A 128 0.74 -13.82 -31.84
N PHE A 129 1.56 -14.78 -31.39
CA PHE A 129 3.01 -14.69 -31.47
C PHE A 129 3.50 -14.52 -32.90
N LYS A 130 3.03 -15.33 -33.85
CA LYS A 130 3.45 -15.29 -35.27
C LYS A 130 3.07 -13.98 -35.95
N CYS A 131 1.85 -13.51 -35.76
CA CYS A 131 1.41 -12.21 -36.30
C CYS A 131 2.21 -11.05 -35.69
N THR A 132 2.41 -11.07 -34.37
CA THR A 132 3.18 -10.03 -33.68
C THR A 132 4.65 -10.03 -34.11
N GLN A 133 5.27 -11.21 -34.18
CA GLN A 133 6.64 -11.38 -34.67
C GLN A 133 6.81 -10.79 -36.07
N ALA A 134 5.88 -11.06 -36.98
CA ALA A 134 5.93 -10.55 -38.35
C ALA A 134 5.73 -9.02 -38.42
N ALA A 135 4.88 -8.43 -37.57
CA ALA A 135 4.62 -6.99 -37.55
C ALA A 135 5.73 -6.17 -36.87
N PHE A 136 6.42 -6.76 -35.88
CA PHE A 136 7.29 -6.03 -34.94
C PHE A 136 8.45 -5.30 -35.63
N GLU A 137 9.11 -5.94 -36.60
CA GLU A 137 10.22 -5.31 -37.32
C GLU A 137 9.76 -4.07 -38.11
N HIS A 138 8.57 -4.13 -38.71
CA HIS A 138 7.99 -3.00 -39.43
C HIS A 138 7.66 -1.85 -38.47
N MET A 139 7.02 -2.13 -37.34
CA MET A 139 6.69 -1.13 -36.30
C MET A 139 7.96 -0.48 -35.73
N LYS A 140 9.01 -1.28 -35.50
CA LYS A 140 10.30 -0.80 -34.98
C LYS A 140 10.98 0.17 -35.94
N LYS A 141 11.00 -0.13 -37.24
CA LYS A 141 11.53 0.78 -38.27
C LYS A 141 10.73 2.09 -38.36
N GLN A 142 9.45 2.05 -38.04
CA GLN A 142 8.56 3.23 -38.07
C GLN A 142 8.58 4.04 -36.76
N ASN A 143 9.18 3.54 -35.67
CA ASN A 143 9.04 4.07 -34.31
C ASN A 143 7.58 4.32 -33.91
N PHE A 144 6.69 3.41 -34.31
CA PHE A 144 5.29 3.42 -33.91
C PHE A 144 4.72 2.00 -34.02
N GLY A 145 4.04 1.56 -32.98
CA GLY A 145 3.26 0.34 -33.00
C GLY A 145 2.25 0.28 -31.86
N ARG A 146 1.09 -0.32 -32.11
CA ARG A 146 0.09 -0.63 -31.10
C ARG A 146 -0.39 -2.05 -31.28
N ILE A 147 -0.24 -2.87 -30.25
CA ILE A 147 -0.53 -4.30 -30.28
C ILE A 147 -1.52 -4.62 -29.17
N ILE A 148 -2.55 -5.37 -29.52
CA ILE A 148 -3.54 -5.88 -28.55
C ILE A 148 -3.51 -7.39 -28.54
N MET A 149 -3.42 -7.96 -27.35
CA MET A 149 -3.62 -9.38 -27.08
C MET A 149 -4.98 -9.60 -26.44
N THR A 150 -5.75 -10.57 -26.92
CA THR A 150 -7.08 -10.87 -26.37
C THR A 150 -7.01 -12.02 -25.38
N SER A 151 -7.00 -11.71 -24.08
CA SER A 151 -7.10 -12.70 -22.98
C SER A 151 -8.58 -12.98 -22.64
N SER A 152 -8.87 -13.48 -21.43
CA SER A 152 -10.21 -13.74 -20.92
C SER A 152 -10.22 -13.91 -19.40
N ASN A 153 -11.37 -13.70 -18.77
CA ASN A 153 -11.58 -14.02 -17.35
C ASN A 153 -11.38 -15.52 -17.07
N SER A 154 -11.67 -16.42 -18.02
CA SER A 154 -11.31 -17.84 -17.89
C SER A 154 -9.80 -18.06 -17.79
N GLY A 155 -8.99 -17.22 -18.41
CA GLY A 155 -7.54 -17.21 -18.20
C GLY A 155 -7.18 -16.75 -16.80
N ILE A 156 -7.68 -15.58 -16.40
CA ILE A 156 -7.31 -14.91 -15.14
C ILE A 156 -7.73 -15.74 -13.91
N TYR A 157 -8.96 -16.25 -13.90
CA TYR A 157 -9.57 -16.89 -12.73
C TYR A 157 -9.72 -18.41 -12.86
N GLY A 158 -9.50 -18.96 -14.06
CA GLY A 158 -9.88 -20.34 -14.39
C GLY A 158 -11.37 -20.48 -14.71
N ASN A 159 -11.72 -21.51 -15.48
CA ASN A 159 -13.10 -21.92 -15.69
C ASN A 159 -13.20 -23.43 -15.92
N PHE A 160 -14.26 -24.07 -15.42
CA PHE A 160 -14.43 -25.52 -15.54
C PHE A 160 -14.51 -25.93 -17.02
N GLY A 161 -13.78 -26.99 -17.38
CA GLY A 161 -13.79 -27.53 -18.75
C GLY A 161 -13.02 -26.72 -19.79
N GLN A 162 -12.20 -25.76 -19.37
CA GLN A 162 -11.48 -24.86 -20.28
C GLN A 162 -9.96 -24.82 -20.05
N ALA A 163 -9.35 -25.89 -19.54
CA ALA A 163 -7.92 -25.87 -19.19
C ALA A 163 -6.99 -25.48 -20.37
N ASN A 164 -7.26 -25.98 -21.57
CA ASN A 164 -6.57 -25.60 -22.81
C ASN A 164 -6.73 -24.11 -23.13
N TYR A 165 -7.95 -23.58 -23.04
CA TYR A 165 -8.27 -22.20 -23.34
C TYR A 165 -7.71 -21.23 -22.29
N SER A 166 -7.90 -21.52 -20.99
CA SER A 166 -7.35 -20.75 -19.88
C SER A 166 -5.82 -20.66 -19.95
N ALA A 167 -5.14 -21.77 -20.24
CA ALA A 167 -3.69 -21.80 -20.42
C ALA A 167 -3.23 -20.91 -21.59
N ALA A 168 -3.86 -21.03 -22.75
CA ALA A 168 -3.53 -20.20 -23.91
C ALA A 168 -3.77 -18.71 -23.64
N LYS A 169 -4.88 -18.35 -22.97
CA LYS A 169 -5.26 -16.96 -22.67
C LYS A 169 -4.34 -16.31 -21.63
N MET A 170 -3.91 -17.02 -20.59
CA MET A 170 -2.85 -16.53 -19.70
C MET A 170 -1.47 -16.49 -20.36
N GLY A 171 -1.19 -17.43 -21.27
CA GLY A 171 0.03 -17.37 -22.09
C GLY A 171 0.13 -16.07 -22.90
N LEU A 172 -1.01 -15.53 -23.37
CA LEU A 172 -1.05 -14.24 -24.07
C LEU A 172 -0.71 -13.05 -23.15
N VAL A 173 -1.06 -13.11 -21.87
CA VAL A 173 -0.64 -12.11 -20.87
C VAL A 173 0.87 -12.14 -20.72
N GLY A 174 1.46 -13.33 -20.54
CA GLY A 174 2.91 -13.50 -20.47
C GLY A 174 3.64 -13.02 -21.73
N LEU A 175 3.09 -13.31 -22.92
CA LEU A 175 3.62 -12.81 -24.18
C LEU A 175 3.56 -11.27 -24.26
N ALA A 176 2.42 -10.67 -23.90
CA ALA A 176 2.22 -9.23 -23.93
C ALA A 176 3.22 -8.49 -23.04
N ASN A 177 3.52 -9.02 -21.85
CA ASN A 177 4.46 -8.42 -20.91
C ASN A 177 5.85 -8.23 -21.52
N THR A 178 6.36 -9.25 -22.20
CA THR A 178 7.68 -9.16 -22.83
C THR A 178 7.65 -8.28 -24.08
N VAL A 179 6.61 -8.38 -24.91
CA VAL A 179 6.47 -7.52 -26.11
C VAL A 179 6.39 -6.03 -25.73
N ALA A 180 5.69 -5.70 -24.65
CA ALA A 180 5.59 -4.35 -24.11
C ALA A 180 6.97 -3.79 -23.71
N ILE A 181 7.81 -4.60 -23.06
CA ILE A 181 9.17 -4.22 -22.64
C ILE A 181 10.09 -4.06 -23.85
N GLU A 182 10.11 -5.02 -24.77
CA GLU A 182 10.95 -4.97 -25.97
C GLU A 182 10.58 -3.81 -26.90
N GLY A 183 9.30 -3.44 -26.94
CA GLY A 183 8.77 -2.38 -27.80
C GLY A 183 8.89 -0.95 -27.26
N ALA A 184 9.01 -0.79 -25.93
CA ALA A 184 8.88 0.49 -25.25
C ALA A 184 9.78 1.60 -25.83
N LYS A 185 11.06 1.29 -26.09
CA LYS A 185 12.04 2.26 -26.61
C LYS A 185 11.74 2.74 -28.04
N ASN A 186 10.89 2.04 -28.77
CA ASN A 186 10.54 2.33 -30.16
C ASN A 186 9.08 2.77 -30.31
N ASN A 187 8.42 3.21 -29.21
CA ASN A 187 6.99 3.60 -29.20
C ASN A 187 6.09 2.49 -29.77
N ILE A 188 6.42 1.24 -29.43
CA ILE A 188 5.59 0.07 -29.69
C ILE A 188 4.98 -0.35 -28.37
N TYR A 189 3.67 -0.17 -28.22
CA TYR A 189 2.95 -0.54 -27.01
C TYR A 189 2.14 -1.81 -27.22
N CYS A 190 2.17 -2.68 -26.22
CA CYS A 190 1.41 -3.93 -26.22
C CYS A 190 0.55 -3.99 -24.96
N ASN A 191 -0.76 -4.04 -25.14
CA ASN A 191 -1.73 -4.15 -24.05
C ASN A 191 -2.59 -5.40 -24.21
N VAL A 192 -3.22 -5.82 -23.13
CA VAL A 192 -4.13 -6.97 -23.08
C VAL A 192 -5.56 -6.46 -22.89
N ILE A 193 -6.48 -6.91 -23.74
CA ILE A 193 -7.91 -6.80 -23.49
C ILE A 193 -8.44 -8.10 -22.90
N ILE A 194 -9.27 -7.98 -21.87
CA ILE A 194 -10.01 -9.07 -21.21
C ILE A 194 -11.50 -8.81 -21.45
N PRO A 195 -12.04 -9.22 -22.61
CA PRO A 195 -13.43 -8.94 -22.94
C PRO A 195 -14.37 -9.92 -22.23
N THR A 196 -15.49 -9.38 -21.72
CA THR A 196 -16.66 -10.20 -21.37
C THR A 196 -17.80 -9.84 -22.33
N ALA A 197 -18.15 -10.77 -23.22
CA ALA A 197 -19.19 -10.57 -24.23
C ALA A 197 -20.14 -11.77 -24.25
N ALA A 198 -21.41 -11.53 -24.61
CA ALA A 198 -22.40 -12.59 -24.74
C ALA A 198 -22.04 -13.43 -25.98
N SER A 199 -22.23 -14.74 -25.84
CA SER A 199 -22.12 -15.68 -26.95
C SER A 199 -23.48 -16.33 -27.21
N ARG A 200 -23.61 -17.01 -28.34
CA ARG A 200 -24.79 -17.86 -28.63
C ARG A 200 -25.04 -18.91 -27.54
N MET A 201 -24.01 -19.28 -26.76
CA MET A 201 -24.13 -20.26 -25.67
C MET A 201 -24.70 -19.67 -24.37
N THR A 202 -24.73 -18.34 -24.22
CA THR A 202 -25.26 -17.67 -23.01
C THR A 202 -26.70 -17.16 -23.19
N GLU A 203 -27.28 -17.39 -24.37
CA GLU A 203 -28.66 -17.04 -24.71
C GLU A 203 -29.64 -17.90 -23.89
N GLY A 204 -30.55 -17.25 -23.14
CA GLY A 204 -31.51 -17.91 -22.25
C GLY A 204 -30.99 -18.27 -20.85
N ILE A 205 -29.70 -18.06 -20.55
CA ILE A 205 -29.11 -18.28 -19.21
C ILE A 205 -29.01 -16.95 -18.44
N LEU A 206 -28.61 -15.88 -19.13
CA LEU A 206 -28.45 -14.56 -18.54
C LEU A 206 -29.78 -13.79 -18.54
N PRO A 207 -30.02 -12.89 -17.56
CA PRO A 207 -31.12 -11.94 -17.64
C PRO A 207 -31.04 -11.09 -18.91
N ASP A 208 -32.17 -10.83 -19.55
CA ASP A 208 -32.25 -10.11 -20.83
C ASP A 208 -31.50 -8.78 -20.84
N MET A 209 -31.57 -8.01 -19.75
CA MET A 209 -30.83 -6.76 -19.58
C MET A 209 -29.32 -6.98 -19.75
N LEU A 210 -28.76 -7.99 -19.08
CA LEU A 210 -27.33 -8.26 -19.14
C LEU A 210 -26.94 -8.80 -20.53
N PHE A 211 -27.71 -9.73 -21.09
CA PHE A 211 -27.43 -10.27 -22.41
C PHE A 211 -27.43 -9.18 -23.50
N ASN A 212 -28.40 -8.26 -23.45
CA ASN A 212 -28.54 -7.16 -24.42
C ASN A 212 -27.43 -6.12 -24.32
N GLU A 213 -26.78 -5.97 -23.16
CA GLU A 213 -25.66 -5.02 -22.99
C GLU A 213 -24.29 -5.66 -23.17
N LEU A 214 -24.18 -6.99 -23.27
CA LEU A 214 -22.91 -7.66 -23.59
C LEU A 214 -22.61 -7.67 -25.10
N LYS A 215 -22.80 -6.51 -25.75
CA LYS A 215 -22.56 -6.28 -27.18
C LYS A 215 -21.07 -6.02 -27.45
N PRO A 216 -20.50 -6.61 -28.52
CA PRO A 216 -19.12 -6.35 -28.93
C PRO A 216 -18.80 -4.86 -29.19
N SER A 217 -19.79 -4.10 -29.66
CA SER A 217 -19.66 -2.67 -29.96
C SER A 217 -19.38 -1.80 -28.72
N LEU A 218 -19.68 -2.29 -27.52
CA LEU A 218 -19.40 -1.59 -26.26
C LEU A 218 -17.97 -1.85 -25.73
N ILE A 219 -17.26 -2.83 -26.29
CA ILE A 219 -15.84 -3.11 -25.98
C ILE A 219 -14.92 -2.44 -27.01
N ALA A 220 -15.37 -2.31 -28.26
CA ALA A 220 -14.58 -1.75 -29.35
C ALA A 220 -13.94 -0.38 -29.04
N PRO A 221 -14.62 0.60 -28.40
CA PRO A 221 -14.00 1.88 -28.07
C PRO A 221 -12.78 1.76 -27.16
N VAL A 222 -12.77 0.83 -26.20
CA VAL A 222 -11.63 0.61 -25.29
C VAL A 222 -10.43 0.09 -26.07
N VAL A 223 -10.63 -0.94 -26.89
CA VAL A 223 -9.57 -1.53 -27.73
C VAL A 223 -9.03 -0.50 -28.71
N VAL A 224 -9.90 0.26 -29.37
CA VAL A 224 -9.49 1.29 -30.33
C VAL A 224 -8.75 2.44 -29.64
N TYR A 225 -9.16 2.85 -28.43
CA TYR A 225 -8.41 3.86 -27.66
C TYR A 225 -7.01 3.38 -27.29
N LEU A 226 -6.84 2.13 -26.84
CA LEU A 226 -5.53 1.53 -26.56
C LEU A 226 -4.62 1.48 -27.80
N CYS A 227 -5.20 1.57 -29.00
CA CYS A 227 -4.49 1.63 -30.27
C CYS A 227 -4.23 3.07 -30.77
N HIS A 228 -4.70 4.10 -30.07
CA HIS A 228 -4.54 5.48 -30.51
C HIS A 228 -3.13 6.01 -30.20
N GLU A 229 -2.65 6.96 -31.00
CA GLU A 229 -1.30 7.53 -30.83
C GLU A 229 -1.11 8.31 -29.53
N SER A 230 -2.20 8.86 -28.99
CA SER A 230 -2.20 9.56 -27.69
C SER A 230 -2.28 8.63 -26.48
N CYS A 231 -2.49 7.32 -26.68
CA CYS A 231 -2.51 6.37 -25.57
C CYS A 231 -1.07 6.02 -25.19
N GLU A 232 -0.74 6.25 -23.93
CA GLU A 232 0.57 5.97 -23.33
C GLU A 232 0.58 4.67 -22.51
N ASP A 233 -0.56 3.97 -22.41
CA ASP A 233 -0.63 2.69 -21.72
C ASP A 233 0.21 1.64 -22.46
N ASN A 234 1.09 0.96 -21.73
CA ASN A 234 1.90 -0.14 -22.21
C ASN A 234 1.98 -1.23 -21.13
N GLY A 235 1.85 -2.50 -21.51
CA GLY A 235 1.83 -3.62 -20.58
C GLY A 235 0.58 -3.66 -19.68
N SER A 236 -0.50 -2.95 -20.04
CA SER A 236 -1.72 -2.90 -19.23
C SER A 236 -2.67 -4.05 -19.56
N TYR A 237 -3.39 -4.54 -18.55
CA TYR A 237 -4.49 -5.50 -18.72
C TYR A 237 -5.81 -4.78 -18.42
N ILE A 238 -6.67 -4.68 -19.42
CA ILE A 238 -7.94 -3.96 -19.32
C ILE A 238 -9.09 -4.94 -19.48
N GLU A 239 -9.91 -5.08 -18.44
CA GLU A 239 -11.19 -5.78 -18.53
C GLU A 239 -12.26 -4.83 -19.05
N SER A 240 -13.12 -5.30 -19.95
CA SER A 240 -14.23 -4.47 -20.45
C SER A 240 -15.43 -5.28 -20.92
N ALA A 241 -16.63 -4.76 -20.60
CA ALA A 241 -17.93 -5.28 -20.99
C ALA A 241 -19.02 -4.25 -20.72
N ALA A 242 -20.13 -4.29 -21.46
CA ALA A 242 -21.35 -3.51 -21.16
C ALA A 242 -21.14 -1.99 -20.91
N GLY A 243 -20.15 -1.38 -21.58
CA GLY A 243 -19.81 0.03 -21.41
C GLY A 243 -19.03 0.36 -20.13
N TRP A 244 -18.55 -0.66 -19.42
CA TRP A 244 -17.65 -0.55 -18.28
C TRP A 244 -16.27 -1.11 -18.63
N ALA A 245 -15.23 -0.58 -17.97
CA ALA A 245 -13.89 -1.10 -18.04
C ALA A 245 -13.12 -0.86 -16.73
N THR A 246 -12.16 -1.74 -16.42
CA THR A 246 -11.23 -1.58 -15.31
C THR A 246 -9.83 -2.08 -15.68
N LYS A 247 -8.82 -1.70 -14.89
CA LYS A 247 -7.47 -2.23 -14.99
C LYS A 247 -7.29 -3.40 -14.02
N VAL A 248 -6.64 -4.46 -14.50
CA VAL A 248 -6.19 -5.61 -13.70
C VAL A 248 -4.67 -5.59 -13.63
N HIS A 249 -4.11 -5.91 -12.45
CA HIS A 249 -2.67 -6.09 -12.27
C HIS A 249 -2.36 -7.09 -11.16
N THR A 250 -1.13 -7.60 -11.12
CA THR A 250 -0.68 -8.49 -10.06
C THR A 250 -0.15 -7.70 -8.87
N VAL A 251 -0.52 -8.11 -7.66
CA VAL A 251 0.07 -7.60 -6.41
C VAL A 251 0.81 -8.72 -5.68
N ARG A 252 1.81 -8.36 -4.88
CA ARG A 252 2.61 -9.27 -4.06
C ARG A 252 2.44 -8.88 -2.59
N GLY A 253 2.12 -9.85 -1.74
CA GLY A 253 2.10 -9.65 -0.29
C GLY A 253 3.49 -9.29 0.25
N LYS A 254 3.54 -8.74 1.47
CA LYS A 254 4.80 -8.46 2.17
C LYS A 254 5.63 -9.72 2.39
N GLY A 255 4.94 -10.85 2.64
CA GLY A 255 5.57 -12.14 2.90
C GLY A 255 6.22 -12.22 4.27
N ALA A 256 7.00 -13.28 4.49
CA ALA A 256 7.71 -13.50 5.74
C ALA A 256 9.03 -14.26 5.50
N VAL A 257 10.00 -14.02 6.37
CA VAL A 257 11.24 -14.82 6.43
C VAL A 257 10.91 -16.20 6.99
N LEU A 258 11.46 -17.26 6.37
CA LEU A 258 11.14 -18.66 6.67
C LEU A 258 12.20 -19.38 7.52
N ARG A 259 13.11 -18.63 8.13
CA ARG A 259 14.17 -19.15 9.00
C ARG A 259 14.62 -18.08 9.99
N PRO A 260 15.10 -18.46 11.20
CA PRO A 260 15.53 -17.50 12.21
C PRO A 260 16.82 -16.73 11.87
N ALA A 261 17.73 -17.35 11.13
CA ALA A 261 19.05 -16.79 10.81
C ALA A 261 19.56 -17.30 9.46
N LEU A 262 20.60 -16.66 8.91
CA LEU A 262 21.20 -17.07 7.63
C LEU A 262 21.86 -18.45 7.71
N GLU A 263 22.36 -18.82 8.87
CA GLU A 263 23.06 -20.08 9.14
C GLU A 263 22.09 -21.24 9.39
N GLU A 264 20.81 -20.94 9.67
CA GLU A 264 19.79 -21.94 9.95
C GLU A 264 19.07 -22.41 8.67
N PRO A 265 18.69 -23.69 8.59
CA PRO A 265 17.90 -24.20 7.47
C PRO A 265 16.44 -23.72 7.56
N VAL A 266 15.74 -23.72 6.43
CA VAL A 266 14.27 -23.63 6.42
C VAL A 266 13.72 -25.01 6.74
N THR A 267 12.96 -25.14 7.82
CA THR A 267 12.24 -26.39 8.16
C THR A 267 10.76 -26.29 7.80
N LEU A 268 10.11 -27.44 7.60
CA LEU A 268 8.67 -27.49 7.28
C LEU A 268 7.83 -26.90 8.42
N GLU A 269 8.20 -27.20 9.66
CA GLU A 269 7.52 -26.71 10.86
C GLU A 269 7.62 -25.19 10.97
N TYR A 270 8.77 -24.61 10.61
CA TYR A 270 8.92 -23.16 10.61
C TYR A 270 8.02 -22.52 9.56
N VAL A 271 7.98 -23.07 8.34
CA VAL A 271 7.07 -22.60 7.28
C VAL A 271 5.62 -22.66 7.74
N GLN A 272 5.18 -23.76 8.34
CA GLN A 272 3.83 -23.90 8.87
C GLN A 272 3.52 -22.84 9.95
N ASN A 273 4.45 -22.62 10.88
CA ASN A 273 4.28 -21.67 11.98
C ASN A 273 4.12 -20.22 11.52
N VAL A 274 4.78 -19.85 10.41
CA VAL A 274 4.72 -18.48 9.87
C VAL A 274 3.82 -18.33 8.65
N TRP A 275 3.12 -19.40 8.22
CA TRP A 275 2.38 -19.42 6.96
C TRP A 275 1.29 -18.34 6.87
N SER A 276 0.63 -18.03 7.99
CA SER A 276 -0.37 -16.96 8.05
C SER A 276 0.21 -15.59 7.67
N LYS A 277 1.50 -15.33 7.98
CA LYS A 277 2.21 -14.11 7.57
C LYS A 277 2.62 -14.16 6.10
N VAL A 278 2.97 -15.36 5.59
CA VAL A 278 3.33 -15.56 4.18
C VAL A 278 2.16 -15.22 3.26
N THR A 279 0.94 -15.62 3.64
CA THR A 279 -0.26 -15.42 2.82
C THR A 279 -1.06 -14.17 3.20
N ASP A 280 -0.53 -13.31 4.09
CA ASP A 280 -1.17 -12.04 4.41
C ASP A 280 -1.01 -11.06 3.25
N MET A 281 -2.14 -10.52 2.79
CA MET A 281 -2.25 -9.58 1.67
C MET A 281 -2.68 -8.18 2.13
N SER A 282 -2.79 -7.92 3.44
CA SER A 282 -3.18 -6.63 4.00
C SER A 282 -2.24 -5.48 3.61
N GLU A 283 -0.95 -5.78 3.45
CA GLU A 283 0.10 -4.86 3.00
C GLU A 283 0.56 -5.16 1.55
N ALA A 284 -0.28 -5.76 0.71
CA ALA A 284 0.11 -6.12 -0.65
C ALA A 284 0.44 -4.89 -1.53
N THR A 285 1.47 -5.03 -2.38
CA THR A 285 1.95 -3.96 -3.26
C THR A 285 2.06 -4.43 -4.71
N HIS A 286 1.86 -3.53 -5.66
CA HIS A 286 2.13 -3.79 -7.07
C HIS A 286 3.61 -3.54 -7.37
N LEU A 287 4.24 -4.44 -8.13
CA LEU A 287 5.61 -4.27 -8.63
C LEU A 287 5.55 -4.03 -10.13
N ASN A 288 6.30 -3.02 -10.60
CA ASN A 288 6.26 -2.60 -12.01
C ASN A 288 7.21 -3.44 -12.88
N ALA A 289 8.25 -4.01 -12.29
CA ALA A 289 9.29 -4.73 -13.02
C ALA A 289 9.90 -5.88 -12.21
N ILE A 290 10.48 -6.85 -12.93
CA ILE A 290 11.19 -7.98 -12.32
C ILE A 290 12.38 -7.55 -11.43
N ALA A 291 13.03 -6.43 -11.76
CA ALA A 291 14.16 -5.90 -11.00
C ALA A 291 13.76 -5.48 -9.57
N GLU A 292 12.57 -4.88 -9.38
CA GLU A 292 12.04 -4.52 -8.06
C GLU A 292 11.81 -5.78 -7.21
N ALA A 293 11.26 -6.83 -7.81
CA ALA A 293 11.01 -8.10 -7.15
C ALA A 293 12.31 -8.77 -6.67
N SER A 294 13.39 -8.70 -7.47
CA SER A 294 14.72 -9.20 -7.10
C SER A 294 15.40 -8.32 -6.05
N GLY A 295 15.29 -6.99 -6.16
CA GLY A 295 15.89 -6.04 -5.22
C GLY A 295 15.40 -6.22 -3.79
N SER A 296 14.09 -6.42 -3.60
CA SER A 296 13.52 -6.64 -2.26
C SER A 296 14.08 -7.88 -1.54
N LEU A 297 14.54 -8.89 -2.29
CA LEU A 297 15.10 -10.10 -1.69
C LEU A 297 16.46 -9.83 -1.04
N LEU A 298 17.25 -8.91 -1.60
CA LEU A 298 18.52 -8.49 -1.02
C LEU A 298 18.31 -7.80 0.32
N GLU A 299 17.34 -6.88 0.40
CA GLU A 299 16.97 -6.17 1.62
C GLU A 299 16.56 -7.14 2.75
N VAL A 300 15.73 -8.14 2.42
CA VAL A 300 15.36 -9.21 3.36
C VAL A 300 16.59 -9.95 3.90
N LEU A 301 17.57 -10.27 3.03
CA LEU A 301 18.79 -10.95 3.44
C LEU A 301 19.71 -10.06 4.28
N GLU A 302 19.81 -8.77 3.96
CA GLU A 302 20.59 -7.81 4.75
C GLU A 302 20.02 -7.63 6.15
N ASN A 303 18.69 -7.50 6.27
CA ASN A 303 17.99 -7.41 7.55
C ASN A 303 18.19 -8.70 8.38
N LEU A 304 18.15 -9.87 7.73
CA LEU A 304 18.41 -11.15 8.40
C LEU A 304 19.89 -11.30 8.81
N LYS A 305 20.83 -10.73 8.05
CA LYS A 305 22.28 -10.75 8.33
C LYS A 305 22.67 -9.87 9.51
N SER A 306 21.99 -8.74 9.72
CA SER A 306 22.32 -7.79 10.79
C SER A 306 22.13 -8.33 12.22
N ASN A 307 21.58 -9.53 12.37
CA ASN A 307 21.61 -10.31 13.62
C ASN A 307 20.97 -9.61 14.83
N ASP A 308 20.06 -8.64 14.64
CA ASP A 308 19.30 -8.03 15.73
C ASP A 308 18.07 -8.91 16.01
N LYS A 309 18.32 -10.09 16.62
CA LYS A 309 17.30 -11.10 16.95
C LYS A 309 16.16 -10.58 17.84
N ASP A 310 16.35 -9.39 18.42
CA ASP A 310 15.42 -8.68 19.29
C ASP A 310 14.87 -7.39 18.67
N ALA A 311 15.17 -7.10 17.39
CA ALA A 311 14.61 -5.92 16.72
C ALA A 311 13.26 -6.24 16.08
N VAL A 312 12.25 -5.48 16.46
CA VAL A 312 10.93 -5.47 15.83
C VAL A 312 10.86 -4.26 14.91
N GLU A 313 10.25 -4.46 13.74
CA GLU A 313 9.92 -3.37 12.82
C GLU A 313 8.40 -3.27 12.66
N ASP A 314 7.88 -2.05 12.62
CA ASP A 314 6.49 -1.77 12.30
C ASP A 314 6.37 -0.47 11.51
N SER A 315 5.28 -0.32 10.75
CA SER A 315 5.01 0.88 9.97
C SER A 315 3.87 1.69 10.57
N PHE A 316 4.02 3.01 10.60
CA PHE A 316 3.03 3.93 11.16
C PHE A 316 2.71 5.01 10.14
N SER A 317 1.47 5.01 9.63
CA SER A 317 1.00 6.04 8.68
C SER A 317 0.18 7.09 9.40
N PHE A 318 0.38 8.35 9.05
CA PHE A 318 -0.39 9.46 9.62
C PHE A 318 -0.56 10.61 8.63
N GLY A 319 -1.62 11.39 8.83
CA GLY A 319 -1.82 12.66 8.18
C GLY A 319 -2.39 13.70 9.15
N ASN A 320 -2.95 14.76 8.60
CA ASN A 320 -3.56 15.85 9.35
C ASN A 320 -4.60 15.38 10.39
N ARG A 321 -5.43 14.38 10.05
CA ARG A 321 -6.46 13.84 10.93
C ARG A 321 -5.86 13.32 12.23
N GLU A 322 -4.83 12.48 12.15
CA GLU A 322 -4.19 11.88 13.33
C GLU A 322 -3.48 12.94 14.18
N LEU A 323 -2.86 13.94 13.53
CA LEU A 323 -2.21 15.05 14.22
C LEU A 323 -3.19 15.91 15.02
N ILE A 324 -4.29 16.31 14.39
CA ILE A 324 -5.33 17.13 15.02
C ILE A 324 -6.02 16.36 16.15
N LEU A 325 -6.33 15.09 15.91
CA LEU A 325 -6.93 14.21 16.92
C LEU A 325 -6.04 14.07 18.15
N TYR A 326 -4.74 13.87 17.95
CA TYR A 326 -3.77 13.84 19.04
C TYR A 326 -3.71 15.18 19.79
N ALA A 327 -3.65 16.30 19.07
CA ALA A 327 -3.58 17.63 19.68
C ALA A 327 -4.79 17.91 20.58
N LEU A 328 -6.01 17.61 20.11
CA LEU A 328 -7.24 17.67 20.90
C LEU A 328 -7.17 16.71 22.11
N GLY A 329 -6.66 15.49 21.89
CA GLY A 329 -6.44 14.48 22.92
C GLY A 329 -5.51 14.92 24.06
N ILE A 330 -4.68 15.94 23.86
CA ILE A 330 -3.81 16.55 24.88
C ILE A 330 -4.18 18.00 25.22
N GLY A 331 -5.43 18.38 24.91
CA GLY A 331 -6.07 19.60 25.37
C GLY A 331 -5.78 20.86 24.55
N ALA A 332 -5.27 20.72 23.31
CA ALA A 332 -5.28 21.84 22.38
C ALA A 332 -6.72 22.28 22.13
N THR A 333 -6.94 23.60 22.03
CA THR A 333 -8.30 24.16 21.97
C THR A 333 -8.37 25.35 21.03
N THR A 334 -9.46 25.49 20.29
CA THR A 334 -9.74 26.64 19.42
C THR A 334 -9.93 27.94 20.21
N THR A 335 -10.17 27.86 21.52
CA THR A 335 -10.21 29.05 22.39
C THR A 335 -8.84 29.70 22.59
N ASN A 336 -7.76 28.95 22.36
CA ASN A 336 -6.41 29.49 22.30
C ASN A 336 -6.02 29.69 20.83
N SER A 337 -5.95 30.95 20.38
CA SER A 337 -5.59 31.28 19.00
C SER A 337 -4.23 30.71 18.57
N LYS A 338 -3.29 30.52 19.50
CA LYS A 338 -1.98 29.91 19.22
C LYS A 338 -2.01 28.39 19.04
N ASP A 339 -3.15 27.73 19.28
CA ASP A 339 -3.31 26.30 19.05
C ASP A 339 -3.89 26.01 17.66
N MET A 340 -4.32 27.02 16.88
CA MET A 340 -4.87 26.80 15.53
C MET A 340 -3.89 26.09 14.59
N ARG A 341 -2.59 26.38 14.71
CA ARG A 341 -1.50 25.68 14.03
C ARG A 341 -1.40 24.17 14.32
N PHE A 342 -2.10 23.67 15.33
CA PHE A 342 -2.17 22.24 15.65
C PHE A 342 -3.54 21.63 15.34
N LEU A 343 -4.52 22.46 14.98
CA LEU A 343 -5.93 22.10 14.89
C LEU A 343 -6.53 22.31 13.49
N TYR A 344 -5.83 22.98 12.59
CA TYR A 344 -6.29 23.26 11.24
C TYR A 344 -5.20 23.06 10.20
N GLU A 345 -5.42 22.09 9.31
CA GLU A 345 -4.45 21.65 8.30
C GLU A 345 -4.08 22.71 7.25
N ASN A 346 -4.89 23.76 7.10
CA ASN A 346 -4.58 24.88 6.20
C ASN A 346 -4.09 26.13 6.93
N ASP A 347 -3.82 26.03 8.23
CA ASP A 347 -3.07 27.08 8.94
C ASP A 347 -1.67 27.19 8.32
N ALA A 348 -1.17 28.41 8.13
CA ALA A 348 0.12 28.64 7.48
C ALA A 348 1.29 28.03 8.29
N ASP A 349 1.11 27.86 9.59
CA ASP A 349 2.09 27.26 10.52
C ASP A 349 1.69 25.83 10.91
N PHE A 350 0.81 25.15 10.15
CA PHE A 350 0.32 23.82 10.52
C PHE A 350 1.48 22.87 10.81
N SER A 351 1.52 22.32 12.02
CA SER A 351 2.61 21.48 12.49
C SER A 351 2.14 20.42 13.49
N ALA A 352 2.88 19.32 13.56
CA ALA A 352 2.65 18.31 14.58
C ALA A 352 3.18 18.78 15.94
N LEU A 353 2.43 18.51 17.01
CA LEU A 353 3.00 18.57 18.37
C LEU A 353 4.05 17.46 18.50
N PRO A 354 5.31 17.75 18.88
CA PRO A 354 6.40 16.77 18.80
C PRO A 354 6.15 15.46 19.55
N THR A 355 5.40 15.51 20.65
CA THR A 355 5.06 14.33 21.45
C THR A 355 4.10 13.36 20.76
N PHE A 356 3.48 13.75 19.64
CA PHE A 356 2.77 12.83 18.73
C PHE A 356 3.68 11.67 18.32
N PHE A 357 4.96 11.94 18.09
CA PHE A 357 5.93 10.95 17.62
C PHE A 357 6.40 9.98 18.71
N VAL A 358 5.80 9.98 19.91
CA VAL A 358 5.88 8.84 20.83
C VAL A 358 5.10 7.64 20.29
N LEU A 359 3.99 7.89 19.57
CA LEU A 359 3.01 6.87 19.18
C LEU A 359 3.60 5.72 18.33
N PRO A 360 4.47 5.96 17.32
CA PRO A 360 5.02 4.86 16.51
C PRO A 360 5.78 3.83 17.35
N GLY A 361 6.69 4.30 18.22
CA GLY A 361 7.45 3.43 19.13
C GLY A 361 6.59 2.76 20.20
N LEU A 362 5.60 3.49 20.74
CA LEU A 362 4.63 2.95 21.70
C LEU A 362 3.83 1.80 21.07
N MET A 363 3.22 2.03 19.92
CA MET A 363 2.36 1.06 19.24
C MET A 363 3.14 -0.18 18.84
N MET A 364 4.33 -0.02 18.24
CA MET A 364 5.21 -1.14 17.90
C MET A 364 5.61 -1.96 19.14
N THR A 365 5.89 -1.30 20.26
CA THR A 365 6.24 -1.99 21.51
C THR A 365 5.04 -2.76 22.08
N MET A 366 3.83 -2.20 21.98
CA MET A 366 2.60 -2.82 22.49
C MET A 366 2.04 -3.92 21.59
N SER A 367 2.23 -3.83 20.28
CA SER A 367 1.76 -4.82 19.29
C SER A 367 2.70 -6.03 19.16
N SER A 368 3.92 -5.92 19.69
CA SER A 368 4.95 -6.96 19.60
C SER A 368 5.15 -7.73 20.91
N SER A 369 5.82 -8.87 20.80
CA SER A 369 6.24 -9.67 21.96
C SER A 369 7.56 -9.18 22.59
N LEU A 370 8.06 -8.01 22.19
CA LEU A 370 9.38 -7.49 22.57
C LEU A 370 9.57 -7.43 24.10
N VAL A 371 8.62 -6.80 24.80
CA VAL A 371 8.67 -6.65 26.26
C VAL A 371 8.40 -7.98 26.96
N ALA A 372 7.44 -8.75 26.46
CA ALA A 372 7.06 -10.04 27.03
C ALA A 372 8.21 -11.05 26.99
N ASN A 373 8.97 -11.10 25.88
CA ASN A 373 10.09 -12.02 25.70
C ASN A 373 11.30 -11.66 26.58
N ALA A 374 11.46 -10.37 26.92
CA ALA A 374 12.56 -9.92 27.77
C ALA A 374 12.34 -10.16 29.27
N LEU A 375 11.11 -10.54 29.67
CA LEU A 375 10.81 -10.80 31.07
C LEU A 375 11.30 -12.21 31.47
N PRO A 376 12.05 -12.33 32.58
CA PRO A 376 12.81 -13.55 32.93
C PRO A 376 11.97 -14.74 33.42
N GLN A 377 10.63 -14.63 33.51
CA GLN A 377 9.72 -15.75 33.76
C GLN A 377 8.45 -15.60 32.93
N GLY A 378 8.09 -16.64 32.17
CA GLY A 378 6.89 -16.66 31.33
C GLY A 378 5.63 -16.44 32.16
N GLY A 379 4.80 -15.49 31.73
CA GLY A 379 3.49 -15.21 32.34
C GLY A 379 3.50 -14.08 33.36
N VAL A 380 3.88 -12.87 32.95
CA VAL A 380 3.45 -11.66 33.67
C VAL A 380 2.06 -11.29 33.17
N ASP A 381 1.10 -11.20 34.08
CA ASP A 381 -0.22 -10.67 33.78
C ASP A 381 -0.08 -9.23 33.27
N LEU A 382 -0.52 -9.00 32.04
CA LEU A 382 -0.46 -7.68 31.38
C LEU A 382 -1.20 -6.60 32.18
N SER A 383 -2.14 -6.97 33.06
CA SER A 383 -2.80 -6.04 33.99
C SER A 383 -1.84 -5.36 34.98
N ASN A 384 -0.65 -5.94 35.19
CA ASN A 384 0.37 -5.49 36.13
C ASN A 384 1.57 -4.77 35.48
N ILE A 385 1.39 -4.32 34.24
CA ILE A 385 2.38 -3.54 33.48
C ILE A 385 2.06 -2.06 33.60
N LEU A 386 3.01 -1.31 34.15
CA LEU A 386 2.93 0.14 34.27
C LEU A 386 3.95 0.81 33.34
N HIS A 387 3.50 1.79 32.57
CA HIS A 387 4.40 2.67 31.84
C HIS A 387 5.11 3.57 32.87
N GLY A 388 6.41 3.37 33.07
CA GLY A 388 7.18 4.02 34.13
C GLY A 388 7.81 5.35 33.70
N GLU A 389 8.58 5.33 32.62
CA GLU A 389 9.30 6.51 32.13
C GLU A 389 9.22 6.60 30.60
N GLN A 390 9.23 7.83 30.09
CA GLN A 390 9.25 8.10 28.65
C GLN A 390 10.33 9.14 28.33
N TYR A 391 11.11 8.85 27.30
CA TYR A 391 12.02 9.77 26.63
C TYR A 391 11.68 9.85 25.14
N LEU A 392 11.75 11.06 24.59
CA LEU A 392 11.59 11.31 23.17
C LEU A 392 12.60 12.39 22.75
N GLU A 393 13.28 12.18 21.63
CA GLU A 393 14.18 13.13 21.02
C GLU A 393 13.90 13.27 19.53
N ILE A 394 13.80 14.52 19.08
CA ILE A 394 13.65 14.87 17.67
C ILE A 394 15.04 15.05 17.06
N MET A 395 15.30 14.30 16.00
CA MET A 395 16.59 14.24 15.31
C MET A 395 16.63 15.18 14.11
N ASP A 396 15.49 15.39 13.45
CA ASP A 396 15.36 16.18 12.23
C ASP A 396 13.98 16.87 12.18
N ASP A 397 13.71 17.65 11.14
CA ASP A 397 12.44 18.33 10.95
C ASP A 397 11.29 17.34 10.75
N LEU A 398 10.20 17.57 11.49
CA LEU A 398 9.05 16.67 11.56
C LEU A 398 8.07 16.94 10.41
N PRO A 399 7.65 15.90 9.66
CA PRO A 399 6.63 16.05 8.63
C PRO A 399 5.21 16.13 9.23
N THR A 400 4.26 16.64 8.44
CA THR A 400 2.83 16.74 8.80
C THR A 400 1.98 15.59 8.25
N SER A 401 2.58 14.72 7.43
CA SER A 401 2.01 13.46 6.96
C SER A 401 3.12 12.54 6.47
N GLY A 402 2.86 11.24 6.43
CA GLY A 402 3.75 10.26 5.80
C GLY A 402 3.61 8.88 6.41
N LYS A 403 4.42 7.95 5.90
CA LYS A 403 4.58 6.61 6.46
C LYS A 403 5.95 6.51 7.13
N LEU A 404 5.95 6.19 8.42
CA LEU A 404 7.18 5.99 9.20
C LEU A 404 7.50 4.50 9.29
N LEU A 405 8.76 4.14 9.11
CA LEU A 405 9.29 2.84 9.52
C LEU A 405 9.88 3.00 10.92
N THR A 406 9.39 2.23 11.90
CA THR A 406 9.94 2.23 13.25
C THR A 406 10.63 0.92 13.52
N ARG A 407 11.85 1.00 14.04
CA ARG A 407 12.65 -0.14 14.48
C ARG A 407 12.85 -0.03 15.97
N GLY A 408 12.64 -1.08 16.74
CA GLY A 408 13.03 -1.03 18.13
C GLY A 408 13.31 -2.37 18.78
N LYS A 409 13.96 -2.28 19.93
CA LYS A 409 14.56 -3.41 20.62
C LYS A 409 14.55 -3.22 22.13
N VAL A 410 14.74 -4.31 22.87
CA VAL A 410 15.04 -4.21 24.29
C VAL A 410 16.44 -3.66 24.47
N PHE A 411 16.51 -2.52 25.16
CA PHE A 411 17.75 -1.83 25.46
C PHE A 411 18.31 -2.25 26.81
N ASP A 412 17.45 -2.40 27.81
CA ASP A 412 17.86 -2.79 29.15
C ASP A 412 16.80 -3.59 29.92
N VAL A 413 17.22 -4.45 30.85
CA VAL A 413 16.35 -5.15 31.81
C VAL A 413 16.97 -5.07 33.20
N MET A 414 16.21 -4.57 34.18
CA MET A 414 16.64 -4.39 35.56
C MET A 414 15.73 -5.10 36.55
N ASP A 415 16.32 -5.62 37.64
CA ASP A 415 15.62 -6.16 38.80
C ASP A 415 15.47 -5.09 39.88
N LYS A 416 14.24 -4.70 40.19
CA LYS A 416 13.90 -3.71 41.22
C LYS A 416 13.26 -4.35 42.45
N GLY A 417 13.56 -5.63 42.71
CA GLY A 417 13.11 -6.35 43.88
C GLY A 417 11.66 -6.83 43.74
N SER A 418 10.67 -5.95 43.85
CA SER A 418 9.26 -6.34 43.71
C SER A 418 8.75 -6.34 42.26
N GLY A 419 9.59 -5.96 41.28
CA GLY A 419 9.24 -5.93 39.87
C GLY A 419 10.48 -5.85 38.97
N ALA A 420 10.27 -6.02 37.67
CA ALA A 420 11.29 -5.82 36.64
C ALA A 420 11.05 -4.51 35.90
N VAL A 421 12.12 -3.83 35.48
CA VAL A 421 12.05 -2.72 34.52
C VAL A 421 12.60 -3.20 33.19
N VAL A 422 11.80 -3.10 32.13
CA VAL A 422 12.25 -3.32 30.76
C VAL A 422 12.33 -1.96 30.08
N VAL A 423 13.51 -1.60 29.57
CA VAL A 423 13.73 -0.39 28.78
C VAL A 423 13.77 -0.78 27.31
N THR A 424 12.94 -0.18 26.48
CA THR A 424 12.99 -0.36 25.02
C THR A 424 13.52 0.91 24.37
N SER A 425 14.21 0.76 23.24
CA SER A 425 14.66 1.86 22.39
C SER A 425 14.06 1.68 21.01
N CYS A 426 13.48 2.74 20.47
CA CYS A 426 12.88 2.76 19.14
C CYS A 426 13.39 3.96 18.34
N ASP A 427 13.70 3.73 17.07
CA ASP A 427 14.11 4.73 16.10
C ASP A 427 13.07 4.75 14.96
N SER A 428 12.55 5.94 14.62
CA SER A 428 11.57 6.10 13.53
C SER A 428 12.16 6.89 12.36
N TYR A 429 11.97 6.36 11.16
CA TYR A 429 12.52 6.83 9.89
C TYR A 429 11.40 7.22 8.93
N ASP A 430 11.62 8.23 8.09
CA ASP A 430 10.73 8.51 6.95
C ASP A 430 10.95 7.54 5.77
N GLU A 431 10.14 7.67 4.73
CA GLU A 431 10.18 6.81 3.53
C GLU A 431 11.50 6.91 2.74
N ASN A 432 12.31 7.96 2.99
CA ASN A 432 13.64 8.13 2.40
C ASN A 432 14.76 7.59 3.31
N GLY A 433 14.42 6.98 4.45
CA GLY A 433 15.37 6.44 5.42
C GLY A 433 16.01 7.49 6.34
N ARG A 434 15.49 8.72 6.41
CA ARG A 434 15.99 9.75 7.33
C ARG A 434 15.47 9.50 8.74
N LEU A 435 16.37 9.46 9.72
CA LEU A 435 16.02 9.29 11.13
C LEU A 435 15.35 10.57 11.66
N LEU A 436 14.09 10.48 12.06
CA LEU A 436 13.33 11.61 12.59
C LEU A 436 13.31 11.63 14.12
N VAL A 437 13.20 10.47 14.75
CA VAL A 437 12.82 10.36 16.15
C VAL A 437 13.59 9.23 16.82
N LYS A 438 14.11 9.51 18.02
CA LYS A 438 14.56 8.48 18.97
C LYS A 438 13.61 8.46 20.16
N ASN A 439 13.21 7.26 20.56
CA ASN A 439 12.30 7.01 21.67
C ASN A 439 12.95 6.01 22.62
N GLN A 440 12.87 6.27 23.92
CA GLN A 440 13.19 5.28 24.93
C GLN A 440 12.07 5.26 25.97
N SER A 441 11.44 4.11 26.16
CA SER A 441 10.39 3.94 27.18
C SER A 441 10.82 2.89 28.20
N SER A 442 10.28 2.99 29.41
CA SER A 442 10.44 1.96 30.41
C SER A 442 9.11 1.46 30.91
N ILE A 443 9.00 0.14 30.99
CA ILE A 443 7.86 -0.57 31.54
C ILE A 443 8.29 -1.18 32.87
N PHE A 444 7.48 -0.97 33.90
CA PHE A 444 7.60 -1.64 35.19
C PHE A 444 6.60 -2.79 35.27
N ALA A 445 7.10 -4.01 35.28
CA ALA A 445 6.32 -5.23 35.47
C ALA A 445 6.29 -5.61 36.96
N VAL A 446 5.16 -5.36 37.63
CA VAL A 446 4.99 -5.70 39.04
C VAL A 446 5.00 -7.21 39.22
N GLY A 447 5.67 -7.73 40.25
CA GLY A 447 5.77 -9.16 40.54
C GLY A 447 6.87 -9.89 39.76
N ALA A 448 7.41 -9.31 38.69
CA ALA A 448 8.44 -9.90 37.85
C ALA A 448 9.89 -9.70 38.34
N GLY A 449 10.07 -9.27 39.60
CA GLY A 449 11.39 -9.03 40.20
C GLY A 449 12.00 -10.27 40.85
N ARG A 450 13.11 -10.09 41.58
CA ARG A 450 13.86 -11.15 42.29
C ARG A 450 14.44 -12.24 41.39
N PHE A 451 14.66 -11.95 40.12
CA PHE A 451 15.31 -12.85 39.18
C PHE A 451 16.84 -12.75 39.21
N GLY A 452 17.40 -11.92 40.09
CA GLY A 452 18.85 -11.78 40.26
C GLY A 452 19.50 -10.89 39.20
N GLY A 453 18.71 -10.08 38.50
CA GLY A 453 19.19 -9.12 37.52
C GLY A 453 19.92 -7.93 38.14
N LYS A 454 20.53 -7.10 37.28
CA LYS A 454 21.16 -5.86 37.71
C LYS A 454 20.13 -4.86 38.24
N LYS A 455 20.52 -4.10 39.26
CA LYS A 455 19.66 -3.07 39.88
C LYS A 455 19.77 -1.69 39.25
N ASN A 456 20.91 -1.41 38.62
CA ASN A 456 21.23 -0.10 38.06
C ASN A 456 21.18 -0.16 36.53
N PRO A 457 20.74 0.92 35.87
CA PRO A 457 20.68 0.97 34.42
C PRO A 457 22.07 0.95 33.80
N ILE A 458 22.18 0.44 32.57
CA ILE A 458 23.41 0.57 31.77
C ILE A 458 23.57 1.97 31.19
N ALA A 459 24.78 2.27 30.72
CA ALA A 459 25.04 3.48 29.95
C ALA A 459 24.11 3.56 28.72
N GLY A 460 23.55 4.75 28.47
CA GLY A 460 22.59 5.00 27.38
C GLY A 460 21.11 4.96 27.81
N VAL A 461 20.78 4.49 29.01
CA VAL A 461 19.46 4.76 29.60
C VAL A 461 19.42 6.23 30.01
N VAL A 462 18.48 7.00 29.46
CA VAL A 462 18.41 8.45 29.66
C VAL A 462 17.95 8.75 31.09
N PRO A 463 18.77 9.45 31.91
CA PRO A 463 18.46 9.70 33.32
C PRO A 463 17.37 10.77 33.49
N LEU A 464 16.66 10.69 34.61
CA LEU A 464 15.79 11.76 35.08
C LEU A 464 16.61 12.97 35.57
N ALA A 465 15.97 14.13 35.65
CA ALA A 465 16.57 15.33 36.21
C ALA A 465 15.78 15.81 37.44
N VAL A 466 16.48 16.04 38.55
CA VAL A 466 15.86 16.57 39.77
C VAL A 466 15.43 18.03 39.50
N ALA A 467 14.25 18.41 39.98
CA ALA A 467 13.78 19.79 39.89
C ALA A 467 14.66 20.72 40.75
N PRO A 468 14.94 21.95 40.30
CA PRO A 468 15.69 22.93 41.10
C PRO A 468 15.04 23.16 42.47
N SER A 469 15.86 23.23 43.53
CA SER A 469 15.40 23.46 44.90
C SER A 469 15.08 24.95 45.16
N ARG A 470 14.17 25.51 44.36
CA ARG A 470 13.66 26.89 44.44
C ARG A 470 12.21 26.95 43.96
N THR A 471 11.54 28.08 44.12
CA THR A 471 10.19 28.28 43.57
C THR A 471 10.19 28.17 42.04
N PRO A 472 9.12 27.62 41.42
CA PRO A 472 8.96 27.59 39.97
C PRO A 472 9.06 28.99 39.37
N ASP A 473 9.65 29.10 38.18
CA ASP A 473 9.66 30.35 37.42
C ASP A 473 8.26 30.67 36.86
N SER A 474 7.49 29.63 36.56
CA SER A 474 6.14 29.74 36.02
C SER A 474 5.31 28.51 36.39
N SER A 475 4.00 28.70 36.56
CA SER A 475 3.04 27.59 36.71
C SER A 475 1.85 27.79 35.78
N VAL A 476 1.42 26.74 35.09
CA VAL A 476 0.22 26.75 34.23
C VAL A 476 -0.76 25.70 34.71
N GLN A 477 -2.06 25.96 34.60
CA GLN A 477 -3.10 25.01 34.95
C GLN A 477 -3.95 24.65 33.74
N TYR A 478 -4.27 23.37 33.61
CA TYR A 478 -5.20 22.84 32.61
C TYR A 478 -6.20 21.90 33.26
N ARG A 479 -7.49 22.17 33.09
CA ARG A 479 -8.54 21.23 33.48
C ARG A 479 -8.73 20.24 32.33
N THR A 480 -8.61 18.95 32.63
CA THR A 480 -8.93 17.89 31.67
C THR A 480 -10.44 17.71 31.56
N SER A 481 -10.93 17.23 30.42
CA SER A 481 -12.32 16.77 30.29
C SER A 481 -12.53 15.44 31.03
N GLU A 482 -13.77 15.13 31.42
CA GLU A 482 -14.13 13.77 31.86
C GLU A 482 -13.93 12.75 30.72
N ASP A 483 -14.08 13.18 29.47
CA ASP A 483 -13.86 12.35 28.27
C ASP A 483 -12.40 12.32 27.79
N GLN A 484 -11.46 12.90 28.55
CA GLN A 484 -10.09 13.10 28.04
C GLN A 484 -9.40 11.80 27.65
N ALA A 485 -9.56 10.75 28.44
CA ALA A 485 -8.99 9.43 28.15
C ALA A 485 -9.69 8.75 26.96
N ALA A 486 -11.01 8.95 26.84
CA ALA A 486 -11.82 8.43 25.74
C ALA A 486 -11.44 9.08 24.40
N LEU A 487 -11.05 10.35 24.41
CA LEU A 487 -10.53 11.05 23.24
C LEU A 487 -9.07 10.66 22.94
N TYR A 488 -8.18 10.72 23.94
CA TYR A 488 -6.76 10.48 23.74
C TYR A 488 -6.46 9.09 23.19
N ARG A 489 -7.16 8.05 23.67
CA ARG A 489 -6.98 6.66 23.19
C ARG A 489 -7.18 6.49 21.68
N LEU A 490 -7.97 7.36 21.03
CA LEU A 490 -8.18 7.32 19.58
C LEU A 490 -6.91 7.65 18.79
N SER A 491 -5.87 8.19 19.45
CA SER A 491 -4.54 8.40 18.86
C SER A 491 -3.73 7.10 18.75
N GLY A 492 -4.14 6.01 19.40
CA GLY A 492 -3.53 4.68 19.22
C GLY A 492 -3.48 3.77 20.45
N ASP A 493 -3.41 4.33 21.67
CA ASP A 493 -3.36 3.52 22.91
C ASP A 493 -4.76 3.11 23.38
N LEU A 494 -5.18 1.95 22.90
CA LEU A 494 -6.53 1.39 23.15
C LEU A 494 -6.66 0.60 24.46
N ASN A 495 -5.66 0.63 25.36
CA ASN A 495 -5.67 -0.15 26.60
C ASN A 495 -6.98 0.06 27.40
N PRO A 496 -7.74 -1.02 27.72
CA PRO A 496 -9.03 -0.92 28.42
C PRO A 496 -8.97 -0.23 29.78
N LEU A 497 -7.80 -0.23 30.46
CA LEU A 497 -7.56 0.48 31.73
C LEU A 497 -8.03 1.94 31.72
N HIS A 498 -8.02 2.57 30.55
CA HIS A 498 -8.32 3.99 30.40
C HIS A 498 -9.78 4.30 30.07
N ILE A 499 -10.66 3.29 29.97
CA ILE A 499 -12.07 3.49 29.61
C ILE A 499 -13.04 2.51 30.29
N ASP A 500 -12.65 1.26 30.51
CA ASP A 500 -13.51 0.23 31.11
C ASP A 500 -13.33 0.17 32.64
N PRO A 501 -14.36 0.50 33.44
CA PRO A 501 -14.29 0.41 34.89
C PRO A 501 -13.94 -0.99 35.42
N SER A 502 -14.39 -2.05 34.75
CA SER A 502 -14.16 -3.44 35.18
C SER A 502 -12.68 -3.79 35.06
N PHE A 503 -12.08 -3.42 33.93
CA PHE A 503 -10.65 -3.62 33.69
C PHE A 503 -9.79 -2.72 34.59
N ALA A 504 -10.19 -1.47 34.79
CA ALA A 504 -9.48 -0.57 35.70
C ALA A 504 -9.42 -1.12 37.13
N LEU A 505 -10.53 -1.68 37.62
CA LEU A 505 -10.60 -2.33 38.94
C LEU A 505 -9.69 -3.56 39.01
N MET A 506 -9.68 -4.39 37.96
CA MET A 506 -8.78 -5.55 37.85
C MET A 506 -7.30 -5.14 37.89
N ALA A 507 -6.95 -4.03 37.25
CA ALA A 507 -5.61 -3.45 37.24
C ALA A 507 -5.27 -2.64 38.52
N GLY A 508 -6.12 -2.68 39.55
CA GLY A 508 -5.86 -2.05 40.85
C GLY A 508 -6.26 -0.58 40.97
N PHE A 509 -7.04 -0.03 40.03
CA PHE A 509 -7.53 1.35 40.05
C PHE A 509 -9.04 1.40 40.33
N LYS A 510 -9.49 2.33 41.18
CA LYS A 510 -10.91 2.45 41.53
C LYS A 510 -11.80 2.86 40.35
N THR A 511 -11.24 3.57 39.39
CA THR A 511 -11.89 4.11 38.19
C THR A 511 -10.87 4.15 37.05
N PRO A 512 -11.31 4.23 35.78
CA PRO A 512 -10.40 4.46 34.68
C PRO A 512 -9.53 5.71 34.91
N ILE A 513 -8.24 5.59 34.60
CA ILE A 513 -7.25 6.66 34.75
C ILE A 513 -6.92 7.25 33.39
N LEU A 514 -6.47 8.51 33.37
CA LEU A 514 -5.91 9.13 32.18
C LEU A 514 -4.56 8.51 31.83
N HIS A 515 -4.26 8.36 30.54
CA HIS A 515 -2.94 7.91 30.08
C HIS A 515 -1.84 8.85 30.60
N GLY A 516 -0.73 8.28 31.10
CA GLY A 516 0.44 9.08 31.51
C GLY A 516 0.96 9.94 30.35
N LEU A 517 0.98 9.40 29.14
CA LEU A 517 1.38 10.12 27.92
C LEU A 517 0.46 11.28 27.54
N CYS A 518 -0.83 11.21 27.89
CA CYS A 518 -1.73 12.37 27.75
C CYS A 518 -1.31 13.50 28.70
N SER A 519 -1.04 13.16 29.98
CA SER A 519 -0.54 14.12 30.97
C SER A 519 0.83 14.72 30.58
N LEU A 520 1.70 13.91 29.96
CA LEU A 520 2.95 14.39 29.33
C LEU A 520 2.65 15.41 28.22
N GLY A 521 1.69 15.12 27.33
CA GLY A 521 1.30 16.03 26.26
C GLY A 521 0.81 17.39 26.77
N TYR A 522 -0.04 17.41 27.81
CA TYR A 522 -0.44 18.63 28.50
C TYR A 522 0.76 19.41 29.06
N SER A 523 1.72 18.70 29.65
CA SER A 523 2.92 19.30 30.25
C SER A 523 3.87 19.89 29.21
N MET A 524 4.05 19.19 28.09
CA MET A 524 4.81 19.66 26.96
C MET A 524 4.18 20.92 26.33
N ARG A 525 2.85 20.95 26.18
CA ARG A 525 2.14 22.15 25.71
C ARG A 525 2.35 23.34 26.65
N ALA A 526 2.37 23.13 27.96
CA ALA A 526 2.70 24.19 28.92
C ALA A 526 4.10 24.77 28.66
N VAL A 527 5.11 23.91 28.47
CA VAL A 527 6.48 24.34 28.19
C VAL A 527 6.59 25.07 26.86
N LEU A 528 5.98 24.56 25.78
CA LEU A 528 6.01 25.21 24.47
C LEU A 528 5.36 26.59 24.50
N SER A 529 4.18 26.70 25.12
CA SER A 529 3.46 27.97 25.23
C SER A 529 4.25 29.01 26.01
N GLN A 530 4.91 28.58 27.10
CA GLN A 530 5.64 29.47 27.99
C GLN A 530 7.04 29.86 27.48
N TYR A 531 7.77 28.93 26.87
CA TYR A 531 9.20 29.09 26.59
C TYR A 531 9.59 28.94 25.11
N ALA A 532 8.65 28.57 24.23
CA ALA A 532 8.93 28.38 22.80
C ALA A 532 7.93 29.10 21.88
N ASP A 533 7.03 29.93 22.42
CA ASP A 533 5.99 30.63 21.66
C ASP A 533 5.13 29.68 20.79
N ASN A 534 4.84 28.49 21.31
CA ASN A 534 4.19 27.40 20.57
C ASN A 534 4.93 26.97 19.29
N ASN A 535 6.22 27.30 19.12
CA ASN A 535 7.01 26.87 17.97
C ASN A 535 7.59 25.47 18.24
N THR A 536 7.06 24.48 17.55
CA THR A 536 7.42 23.06 17.71
C THR A 536 8.80 22.73 17.16
N ALA A 537 9.32 23.50 16.20
CA ALA A 537 10.66 23.32 15.65
C ALA A 537 11.78 23.59 16.68
N LEU A 538 11.46 24.36 17.74
CA LEU A 538 12.36 24.62 18.86
C LEU A 538 12.41 23.48 19.88
N PHE A 539 11.52 22.49 19.82
CA PHE A 539 11.62 21.33 20.69
C PHE A 539 12.80 20.44 20.28
N LYS A 540 13.53 19.92 21.28
CA LYS A 540 14.60 18.93 21.05
C LYS A 540 14.29 17.59 21.70
N ALA A 541 14.01 17.58 23.01
CA ALA A 541 13.75 16.33 23.72
C ALA A 541 12.86 16.53 24.96
N ILE A 542 12.25 15.45 25.43
CA ILE A 542 11.53 15.39 26.71
C ILE A 542 11.86 14.09 27.42
N LYS A 543 12.01 14.16 28.75
CA LYS A 543 12.13 13.00 29.63
C LYS A 543 11.15 13.16 30.79
N VAL A 544 10.45 12.09 31.14
CA VAL A 544 9.55 12.07 32.30
C VAL A 544 9.60 10.76 33.07
N ARG A 545 9.20 10.79 34.34
CA ARG A 545 8.68 9.64 35.09
C ARG A 545 7.21 9.86 35.41
N PHE A 546 6.38 8.85 35.16
CA PHE A 546 5.00 8.80 35.62
C PHE A 546 4.98 8.30 37.07
N SER A 547 4.63 9.19 38.01
CA SER A 547 4.71 8.92 39.45
C SER A 547 3.35 8.73 40.14
N GLY A 548 2.24 8.94 39.43
CA GLY A 548 0.91 8.72 39.97
C GLY A 548 -0.19 8.80 38.91
N PRO A 549 -1.38 8.22 39.19
CA PRO A 549 -2.50 8.26 38.27
C PRO A 549 -3.20 9.63 38.30
N VAL A 550 -3.71 10.05 37.15
CA VAL A 550 -4.62 11.20 36.97
C VAL A 550 -6.00 10.66 36.63
N LEU A 551 -7.06 11.22 37.21
CA LEU A 551 -8.43 10.93 36.78
C LEU A 551 -8.87 11.97 35.75
N PRO A 552 -9.51 11.57 34.63
CA PRO A 552 -10.17 12.52 33.73
C PRO A 552 -11.12 13.46 34.50
N GLY A 553 -11.14 14.74 34.13
CA GLY A 553 -11.87 15.80 34.84
C GLY A 553 -11.06 16.55 35.90
N GLN A 554 -9.91 16.01 36.35
CA GLN A 554 -9.02 16.69 37.29
C GLN A 554 -8.22 17.82 36.63
N THR A 555 -7.72 18.72 37.46
CA THR A 555 -6.94 19.88 37.05
C THR A 555 -5.45 19.61 37.23
N LEU A 556 -4.70 19.66 36.13
CA LEU A 556 -3.25 19.55 36.12
C LEU A 556 -2.63 20.92 36.38
N LYS A 557 -1.67 21.00 37.29
CA LYS A 557 -0.79 22.16 37.47
C LYS A 557 0.64 21.77 37.10
N ILE A 558 1.21 22.49 36.15
CA ILE A 558 2.54 22.25 35.62
C ILE A 558 3.45 23.35 36.15
N ASP A 559 4.33 22.99 37.07
CA ASP A 559 5.36 23.88 37.61
C ASP A 559 6.62 23.74 36.75
N MET A 560 7.23 24.85 36.33
CA MET A 560 8.38 24.85 35.41
C MET A 560 9.52 25.72 35.95
N TRP A 561 10.76 25.25 35.76
CA TRP A 561 11.99 25.95 36.08
C TRP A 561 12.91 25.96 34.87
N ARG A 562 13.36 27.13 34.45
CA ARG A 562 14.27 27.29 33.33
C ARG A 562 15.72 27.29 33.82
N GLU A 563 16.54 26.46 33.20
CA GLU A 563 18.01 26.45 33.32
C GLU A 563 18.63 26.43 31.92
N GLY A 564 18.93 27.62 31.39
CA GLY A 564 19.45 27.77 30.03
C GLY A 564 18.42 27.33 28.97
N LYS A 565 18.76 26.26 28.25
CA LYS A 565 17.92 25.62 27.21
C LYS A 565 17.02 24.49 27.75
N ARG A 566 17.26 24.06 29.00
CA ARG A 566 16.47 23.03 29.65
C ARG A 566 15.39 23.68 30.50
N VAL A 567 14.17 23.16 30.40
CA VAL A 567 13.05 23.51 31.26
C VAL A 567 12.72 22.26 32.08
N HIS A 568 13.10 22.27 33.35
CA HIS A 568 12.66 21.27 34.32
C HIS A 568 11.18 21.49 34.59
N PHE A 569 10.42 20.43 34.76
CA PHE A 569 9.02 20.55 35.15
C PHE A 569 8.56 19.41 36.04
N ARG A 570 7.45 19.64 36.72
CA ARG A 570 6.65 18.60 37.37
C ARG A 570 5.18 18.88 37.12
N THR A 571 4.36 17.84 37.27
CA THR A 571 2.91 17.97 37.12
C THR A 571 2.21 17.46 38.36
N LEU A 572 1.32 18.30 38.90
CA LEU A 572 0.55 18.06 40.12
C LEU A 572 -0.93 18.00 39.77
N ILE A 573 -1.72 17.26 40.56
CA ILE A 573 -3.18 17.38 40.57
C ILE A 573 -3.55 18.48 41.57
N VAL A 574 -4.21 19.54 41.13
CA VAL A 574 -4.58 20.69 41.98
C VAL A 574 -5.46 20.24 43.15
N GLU A 575 -6.43 19.37 42.89
CA GLU A 575 -7.42 18.93 43.87
C GLU A 575 -6.83 18.09 45.01
N THR A 576 -5.67 17.47 44.80
CA THR A 576 -5.06 16.55 45.79
C THR A 576 -3.65 16.94 46.23
N GLY A 577 -3.01 17.87 45.51
CA GLY A 577 -1.60 18.22 45.70
C GLY A 577 -0.60 17.12 45.31
N LYS A 578 -1.06 15.97 44.78
CA LYS A 578 -0.19 14.84 44.43
C LYS A 578 0.58 15.09 43.14
N GLU A 579 1.85 14.71 43.13
CA GLU A 579 2.72 14.73 41.95
C GLU A 579 2.52 13.49 41.08
N VAL A 580 2.21 13.71 39.80
CA VAL A 580 1.92 12.67 38.81
C VAL A 580 2.98 12.56 37.72
N ILE A 581 3.74 13.63 37.48
CA ILE A 581 4.95 13.61 36.67
C ILE A 581 6.10 14.20 37.48
N SER A 582 7.18 13.45 37.60
CA SER A 582 8.36 13.78 38.40
C SER A 582 9.65 13.58 37.61
N GLY A 583 10.74 14.19 38.10
CA GLY A 583 12.09 14.02 37.52
C GLY A 583 12.21 14.46 36.05
N ALA A 584 11.34 15.38 35.62
CA ALA A 584 11.08 15.63 34.22
C ALA A 584 11.71 16.91 33.69
N TYR A 585 12.02 16.90 32.39
CA TYR A 585 12.54 18.06 31.69
C TYR A 585 12.16 18.05 30.21
N VAL A 586 12.16 19.24 29.61
CA VAL A 586 12.16 19.48 28.17
C VAL A 586 13.44 20.21 27.79
N ASP A 587 14.14 19.71 26.79
CA ASP A 587 15.22 20.43 26.12
C ASP A 587 14.69 21.16 24.90
N LEU A 588 15.03 22.44 24.79
CA LEU A 588 14.72 23.28 23.64
C LEU A 588 15.99 23.59 22.85
N LYS A 589 15.89 23.71 21.53
CA LYS A 589 16.97 24.20 20.65
C LYS A 589 17.30 25.67 20.96
N GLU A 590 16.27 26.45 21.26
CA GLU A 590 16.33 27.86 21.64
C GLU A 590 15.13 28.21 22.55
N VAL A 591 15.26 29.25 23.39
CA VAL A 591 14.19 29.70 24.29
C VAL A 591 13.70 31.10 23.89
N LYS A 592 12.40 31.23 23.67
CA LYS A 592 11.70 32.49 23.43
C LYS A 592 10.81 32.78 24.64
N ALA A 593 11.42 33.21 25.74
CA ALA A 593 10.64 33.58 26.93
C ALA A 593 9.89 34.89 26.68
N LYS A 594 8.62 34.97 27.10
CA LYS A 594 7.98 36.26 27.34
C LYS A 594 8.70 36.91 28.53
N LEU A 595 9.31 38.08 28.31
CA LEU A 595 9.80 38.94 29.39
C LEU A 595 8.66 39.39 30.30
#